data_AF-A0A8S0FTK8-F1
#
_entry.id   AF-A0A8S0FTK8-F1
#
_cell.length_a   1.000
_cell.length_b   1.000
_cell.length_c   1.000
_cell.angle_alpha   90.00
_cell.angle_beta   90.00
_cell.angle_gamma   90.00
#
_symmetry.space_group_name_H-M   'P 1'
#
loop_
_entity.id
_entity.type
_entity.pdbx_description
1 polymer ?
#
loop_
_entity_poly.entity_id
_entity_poly.type
_entity_poly.pdbx_seq_one_letter_code
_entity_poly.pdbx_strand_id
1 'polypeptide(L)'
;MMFIVTVALLVARDKRLGKNKYEPVSALRLFNYCLLAALLCAIVGAIGSVSIDTLDFWPLLADWFSEQFSTGVLIVPCMLTLAIPGVLPRFKAEQMMPAIALIVSVIASVVIGGAGSLAFPLPALIWCAVRYTPQVTCLLTFVTGAVEVVLVANSVIDISVGSPFSIPQMFSARLGIATMAICPIMVSFSVAAINSLMKQVALRADFDFLTQVYSRSGLYEALKSPSLKQTQHLTVMLLDIDYFKSINDNYGHECGDKVLSVFAQHIQKIVGDKGLVARMGGEEFAVAVPSVNPVDGLLMAEKIRKGVELQPFTWQQKTLYLTVSIGVGSLVAHRTER
;
A
#
# COMPACT_ATOMS: atom_id res chain seq x y z
N MET A 1 -5.46 -16.72 -30.18
CA MET A 1 -5.48 -17.64 -29.00
C MET A 1 -4.09 -17.90 -28.41
N MET A 2 -3.03 -18.02 -29.22
CA MET A 2 -1.67 -18.30 -28.73
C MET A 2 -1.17 -17.32 -27.65
N PHE A 3 -1.31 -16.02 -27.87
CA PHE A 3 -0.90 -15.00 -26.89
C PHE A 3 -1.52 -15.24 -25.50
N ILE A 4 -2.84 -15.39 -25.44
CA ILE A 4 -3.59 -15.58 -24.20
C ILE A 4 -3.14 -16.84 -23.48
N VAL A 5 -2.98 -17.96 -24.21
CA VAL A 5 -2.53 -19.23 -23.64
C VAL A 5 -1.12 -19.10 -23.04
N THR A 6 -0.18 -18.48 -23.77
CA THR A 6 1.20 -18.29 -23.28
C THR A 6 1.23 -17.42 -22.03
N VAL A 7 0.54 -16.27 -22.03
CA VAL A 7 0.46 -15.39 -20.85
C VAL A 7 -0.19 -16.13 -19.67
N ALA A 8 -1.30 -16.84 -19.89
CA ALA A 8 -1.98 -17.59 -18.84
C ALA A 8 -1.09 -18.67 -18.22
N LEU A 9 -0.35 -19.42 -19.03
CA LEU A 9 0.59 -20.45 -18.56
C LEU A 9 1.73 -19.84 -17.75
N LEU A 10 2.31 -18.73 -18.20
CA LEU A 10 3.40 -18.05 -17.49
C LEU A 10 2.93 -17.47 -16.15
N VAL A 11 1.77 -16.80 -16.13
CA VAL A 11 1.16 -16.26 -14.91
C VAL A 11 0.77 -17.39 -13.94
N ALA A 12 0.21 -18.50 -14.43
CA ALA A 12 -0.13 -19.66 -13.59
C ALA A 12 1.12 -20.32 -13.00
N ARG A 13 2.19 -20.46 -13.77
CA ARG A 13 3.48 -20.97 -13.30
C ARG A 13 4.06 -20.09 -12.20
N ASP A 14 4.02 -18.77 -12.38
CA ASP A 14 4.55 -17.82 -11.40
C ASP A 14 3.76 -17.83 -10.09
N LYS A 15 2.42 -17.96 -10.15
CA LYS A 15 1.56 -18.18 -8.99
C LYS A 15 1.90 -19.47 -8.24
N ARG A 16 2.18 -20.58 -8.95
CA ARG A 16 2.57 -21.86 -8.33
C ARG A 16 3.92 -21.79 -7.61
N LEU A 17 4.83 -20.93 -8.08
CA LEU A 17 6.14 -20.73 -7.47
C LEU A 17 6.12 -19.84 -6.21
N GLY A 18 4.93 -19.45 -5.72
CA GLY A 18 4.77 -18.72 -4.47
C GLY A 18 5.29 -17.28 -4.48
N LYS A 19 5.57 -16.72 -5.66
CA LYS A 19 6.07 -15.35 -5.76
C LYS A 19 4.93 -14.35 -5.52
N ASN A 20 5.19 -13.35 -4.67
CA ASN A 20 4.15 -12.55 -4.03
C ASN A 20 3.44 -11.59 -5.02
N LYS A 21 2.12 -11.39 -4.83
CA LYS A 21 1.24 -10.63 -5.75
C LYS A 21 1.57 -9.12 -5.82
N TYR A 22 2.30 -8.59 -4.85
CA TYR A 22 2.50 -7.16 -4.64
C TYR A 22 3.96 -6.69 -4.80
N GLU A 23 4.85 -7.53 -5.33
CA GLU A 23 6.21 -7.07 -5.61
C GLU A 23 6.26 -6.24 -6.90
N PRO A 24 7.04 -5.15 -6.94
CA PRO A 24 7.34 -4.42 -8.18
C PRO A 24 7.91 -5.35 -9.26
N VAL A 25 8.66 -6.36 -8.83
CA VAL A 25 9.23 -7.43 -9.66
C VAL A 25 8.14 -8.27 -10.35
N SER A 26 6.92 -8.33 -9.81
CA SER A 26 5.78 -9.01 -10.44
C SER A 26 5.24 -8.23 -11.66
N ALA A 27 5.29 -6.90 -11.64
CA ALA A 27 4.91 -6.08 -12.80
C ALA A 27 5.93 -6.21 -13.96
N LEU A 28 7.23 -6.21 -13.63
CA LEU A 28 8.30 -6.47 -14.62
C LEU A 28 8.22 -7.89 -15.22
N ARG A 29 7.84 -8.89 -14.42
CA ARG A 29 7.58 -10.25 -14.91
C ARG A 29 6.41 -10.29 -15.89
N LEU A 30 5.33 -9.57 -15.58
CA LEU A 30 4.16 -9.50 -16.46
C LEU A 30 4.51 -8.92 -17.83
N PHE A 31 5.34 -7.89 -17.85
CA PHE A 31 5.89 -7.32 -19.07
C PHE A 31 6.68 -8.35 -19.88
N ASN A 32 7.60 -9.09 -19.25
CA ASN A 32 8.36 -10.15 -19.91
C ASN A 32 7.44 -11.25 -20.46
N TYR A 33 6.33 -11.55 -19.80
CA TYR A 33 5.34 -12.51 -20.31
C TYR A 33 4.64 -11.98 -21.56
N CYS A 34 4.25 -10.70 -21.57
CA CYS A 34 3.66 -10.07 -22.75
C CYS A 34 4.66 -10.03 -23.91
N LEU A 35 5.94 -9.72 -23.65
CA LEU A 35 6.99 -9.71 -24.66
C LEU A 35 7.18 -11.09 -25.32
N LEU A 36 7.35 -12.14 -24.51
CA LEU A 36 7.54 -13.51 -25.01
C LEU A 36 6.30 -14.02 -25.76
N ALA A 37 5.11 -13.77 -25.21
CA ALA A 37 3.85 -14.16 -25.84
C ALA A 37 3.62 -13.42 -27.16
N ALA A 38 3.93 -12.12 -27.22
CA ALA A 38 3.82 -11.33 -28.44
C ALA A 38 4.80 -11.82 -29.51
N LEU A 39 6.06 -12.10 -29.16
CA LEU A 39 7.06 -12.62 -30.09
C LEU A 39 6.63 -13.97 -30.68
N LEU A 40 6.20 -14.91 -29.84
CA LEU A 40 5.74 -16.23 -30.30
C LEU A 40 4.50 -16.11 -31.19
N CYS A 41 3.54 -15.27 -30.80
CA CYS A 41 2.34 -15.03 -31.59
C CYS A 41 2.66 -14.37 -32.93
N ALA A 42 3.61 -13.43 -32.94
CA ALA A 42 4.02 -12.72 -34.15
C ALA A 42 4.73 -13.63 -35.14
N ILE A 43 5.61 -14.52 -34.68
CA ILE A 43 6.28 -15.50 -35.56
C ILE A 43 5.25 -16.39 -36.25
N VAL A 44 4.29 -16.93 -35.48
CA VAL A 44 3.24 -17.81 -36.03
C VAL A 44 2.32 -17.02 -36.97
N GLY A 45 1.92 -15.81 -36.58
CA GLY A 45 1.07 -14.93 -37.40
C GLY A 45 1.73 -14.54 -38.72
N ALA A 46 3.00 -14.16 -38.69
CA ALA A 46 3.77 -13.81 -39.88
C ALA A 46 3.92 -15.02 -40.82
N ILE A 47 4.33 -16.19 -40.32
CA ILE A 47 4.44 -17.42 -41.15
C ILE A 47 3.09 -17.75 -41.81
N GLY A 48 1.99 -17.64 -41.07
CA GLY A 48 0.65 -17.92 -41.58
C GLY A 48 0.13 -16.91 -42.59
N SER A 49 0.66 -15.67 -42.59
CA SER A 49 0.19 -14.57 -43.43
C SER A 49 1.07 -14.34 -44.67
N VAL A 50 2.33 -14.80 -44.67
CA VAL A 50 3.28 -14.64 -45.81
C VAL A 50 2.75 -15.21 -47.12
N SER A 51 1.89 -16.23 -47.09
CA SER A 51 1.29 -16.81 -48.30
C SER A 51 0.00 -16.13 -48.76
N ILE A 52 -0.53 -15.19 -47.97
CA ILE A 52 -1.84 -14.57 -48.17
C ILE A 52 -1.68 -13.07 -48.46
N ASP A 53 -0.80 -12.39 -47.72
CA ASP A 53 -0.51 -10.97 -47.89
C ASP A 53 0.60 -10.74 -48.92
N THR A 54 0.61 -9.55 -49.51
CA THR A 54 1.64 -9.11 -50.47
C THR A 54 2.93 -8.64 -49.80
N LEU A 55 3.03 -8.77 -48.47
CA LEU A 55 4.15 -8.28 -47.66
C LEU A 55 5.14 -9.40 -47.34
N ASP A 56 6.43 -9.05 -47.27
CA ASP A 56 7.46 -9.95 -46.79
C ASP A 56 7.30 -10.27 -45.30
N PHE A 57 7.93 -11.36 -44.87
CA PHE A 57 7.88 -11.86 -43.49
C PHE A 57 8.24 -10.80 -42.43
N TRP A 58 9.24 -9.95 -42.67
CA TRP A 58 9.74 -9.01 -41.67
C TRP A 58 8.76 -7.87 -41.34
N PRO A 59 8.17 -7.16 -42.31
CA PRO A 59 7.07 -6.22 -42.05
C PRO A 59 5.89 -6.84 -41.32
N LEU A 60 5.47 -8.06 -41.73
CA LEU A 60 4.37 -8.77 -41.08
C LEU A 60 4.72 -9.11 -39.63
N LEU A 61 5.92 -9.64 -39.38
CA LEU A 61 6.39 -9.94 -38.02
C LEU A 61 6.36 -8.71 -37.12
N ALA A 62 6.83 -7.56 -37.62
CA ALA A 62 6.84 -6.31 -36.87
C ALA A 62 5.42 -5.84 -36.53
N ASP A 63 4.51 -5.85 -37.51
CA ASP A 63 3.13 -5.39 -37.31
C ASP A 63 2.40 -6.28 -36.28
N TRP A 64 2.40 -7.60 -36.50
CA TRP A 64 1.83 -8.58 -35.56
C TRP A 64 2.44 -8.45 -34.16
N PHE A 65 3.76 -8.30 -34.06
CA PHE A 65 4.43 -8.11 -32.76
C PHE A 65 3.94 -6.86 -32.06
N SER A 66 3.93 -5.71 -32.75
CA SER A 66 3.56 -4.43 -32.14
C SER A 66 2.11 -4.42 -31.66
N GLU A 67 1.20 -5.04 -32.42
CA GLU A 67 -0.21 -5.16 -32.05
C GLU A 67 -0.39 -6.04 -30.81
N GLN A 68 0.19 -7.25 -30.81
CA GLN A 68 0.05 -8.18 -29.69
C GLN A 68 0.73 -7.66 -28.43
N PHE A 69 1.89 -7.03 -28.57
CA PHE A 69 2.64 -6.49 -27.45
C PHE A 69 1.94 -5.29 -26.81
N SER A 70 1.53 -4.30 -27.61
CA SER A 70 0.84 -3.11 -27.09
C SER A 70 -0.49 -3.46 -26.43
N THR A 71 -1.29 -4.30 -27.08
CA THR A 71 -2.56 -4.81 -26.54
C THR A 71 -2.33 -5.58 -25.24
N GLY A 72 -1.32 -6.45 -25.22
CA GLY A 72 -0.94 -7.23 -24.05
C GLY A 72 -0.58 -6.37 -22.84
N VAL A 73 0.31 -5.39 -23.03
CA VAL A 73 0.78 -4.49 -21.96
C VAL A 73 -0.35 -3.61 -21.42
N LEU A 74 -1.31 -3.21 -22.26
CA LEU A 74 -2.46 -2.40 -21.82
C LEU A 74 -3.54 -3.24 -21.12
N ILE A 75 -3.90 -4.40 -21.69
CA ILE A 75 -5.04 -5.20 -21.22
C ILE A 75 -4.69 -6.08 -20.03
N VAL A 76 -3.56 -6.78 -20.08
CA VAL A 76 -3.27 -7.85 -19.10
C VAL A 76 -3.15 -7.32 -17.67
N PRO A 77 -2.45 -6.21 -17.38
CA PRO A 77 -2.41 -5.64 -16.02
C PRO A 77 -3.80 -5.23 -15.53
N CYS A 78 -4.62 -4.64 -16.41
CA CYS A 78 -6.00 -4.28 -16.12
C CYS A 78 -6.84 -5.51 -15.77
N MET A 79 -6.83 -6.55 -16.60
CA MET A 79 -7.54 -7.81 -16.37
C MET A 79 -7.13 -8.50 -15.06
N LEU A 80 -5.83 -8.52 -14.73
CA LEU A 80 -5.34 -9.19 -13.53
C LEU A 80 -5.64 -8.42 -12.24
N THR A 81 -5.83 -7.10 -12.33
CA THR A 81 -6.13 -6.23 -11.18
C THR A 81 -7.63 -6.01 -10.99
N LEU A 82 -8.44 -6.12 -12.04
CA LEU A 82 -9.91 -6.09 -12.02
C LEU A 82 -10.50 -7.43 -11.53
N ALA A 83 -10.24 -7.78 -10.27
CA ALA A 83 -11.00 -8.83 -9.58
C ALA A 83 -12.00 -8.16 -8.63
N ILE A 84 -13.28 -8.16 -9.04
CA ILE A 84 -14.55 -7.84 -8.35
C ILE A 84 -14.50 -6.62 -7.38
N PRO A 85 -15.24 -5.54 -7.67
CA PRO A 85 -15.16 -4.30 -6.92
C PRO A 85 -15.65 -4.48 -5.47
N GLY A 86 -14.73 -4.33 -4.53
CA GLY A 86 -15.09 -3.76 -3.22
C GLY A 86 -15.51 -2.30 -3.39
N VAL A 87 -16.37 -1.84 -2.48
CA VAL A 87 -16.97 -0.48 -2.41
C VAL A 87 -16.08 0.60 -3.06
N LEU A 88 -16.62 1.26 -4.11
CA LEU A 88 -15.98 2.41 -4.74
C LEU A 88 -15.53 3.42 -3.67
N PRO A 89 -14.26 3.82 -3.64
CA PRO A 89 -13.79 4.81 -2.68
C PRO A 89 -14.55 6.11 -2.88
N ARG A 90 -15.00 6.74 -1.79
CA ARG A 90 -15.59 8.09 -1.84
C ARG A 90 -14.53 9.06 -2.31
N PHE A 91 -14.68 9.60 -3.53
CA PHE A 91 -13.78 10.59 -4.09
C PHE A 91 -14.00 11.96 -3.43
N LYS A 92 -12.93 12.55 -2.92
CA LYS A 92 -12.91 13.97 -2.52
C LYS A 92 -12.54 14.84 -3.72
N ALA A 93 -13.04 16.07 -3.80
CA ALA A 93 -12.75 16.99 -4.91
C ALA A 93 -11.24 17.21 -5.15
N GLU A 94 -10.43 17.25 -4.09
CA GLU A 94 -8.97 17.35 -4.16
C GLU A 94 -8.29 16.15 -4.87
N GLN A 95 -8.97 15.01 -4.92
CA GLN A 95 -8.47 13.81 -5.59
C GLN A 95 -8.72 13.81 -7.10
N MET A 96 -9.41 14.81 -7.66
CA MET A 96 -9.72 14.89 -9.10
C MET A 96 -8.60 15.52 -9.93
N MET A 97 -7.68 16.26 -9.31
CA MET A 97 -6.61 16.99 -10.02
C MET A 97 -5.77 16.11 -10.96
N PRO A 98 -5.30 14.90 -10.57
CA PRO A 98 -4.54 14.04 -11.48
C PRO A 98 -5.35 13.59 -12.69
N ALA A 99 -6.64 13.28 -12.51
CA ALA A 99 -7.53 12.88 -13.60
C ALA A 99 -7.83 14.04 -14.57
N ILE A 100 -8.01 15.25 -14.06
CA ILE A 100 -8.17 16.45 -14.89
C ILE A 100 -6.89 16.70 -15.70
N ALA A 101 -5.72 16.63 -15.06
CA ALA A 101 -4.43 16.76 -15.75
C ALA A 101 -4.26 15.72 -16.86
N LEU A 102 -4.73 14.49 -16.63
CA LEU A 102 -4.70 13.42 -17.64
C LEU A 102 -5.57 13.77 -18.86
N ILE A 103 -6.81 14.21 -18.65
CA ILE A 103 -7.70 14.62 -19.75
C ILE A 103 -7.08 15.77 -20.54
N VAL A 104 -6.56 16.79 -19.84
CA VAL A 104 -5.89 17.94 -20.48
C VAL A 104 -4.68 17.49 -21.30
N SER A 105 -3.88 16.56 -20.80
CA SER A 105 -2.70 16.06 -21.51
C SER A 105 -3.03 15.26 -22.78
N VAL A 106 -4.14 14.50 -22.78
CA VAL A 106 -4.62 13.79 -23.97
C VAL A 106 -5.16 14.78 -25.01
N ILE A 107 -5.89 15.82 -24.58
CA ILE A 107 -6.33 16.89 -25.48
C ILE A 107 -5.13 17.63 -26.08
N ALA A 108 -4.13 17.95 -25.26
CA ALA A 108 -2.90 18.59 -25.74
C ALA A 108 -2.15 17.71 -26.76
N SER A 109 -2.17 16.39 -26.59
CA SER A 109 -1.58 15.44 -27.54
C SER A 109 -2.21 15.57 -28.94
N VAL A 110 -3.54 15.67 -29.00
CA VAL A 110 -4.30 15.87 -30.24
C VAL A 110 -4.02 17.23 -30.87
N VAL A 111 -4.00 18.31 -30.08
CA VAL A 111 -3.86 19.68 -30.60
C VAL A 111 -2.46 19.95 -31.14
N ILE A 112 -1.42 19.43 -30.47
CA ILE A 112 -0.02 19.70 -30.83
C ILE A 112 0.46 18.70 -31.90
N GLY A 113 0.08 17.43 -31.77
CA GLY A 113 0.52 16.37 -32.68
C GLY A 113 2.02 16.07 -32.63
N GLY A 114 2.50 15.29 -33.60
CA GLY A 114 3.87 14.83 -33.71
C GLY A 114 4.18 13.61 -32.85
N ALA A 115 5.27 12.90 -33.17
CA ALA A 115 5.65 11.67 -32.46
C ALA A 115 5.83 11.85 -30.94
N GLY A 116 6.29 13.03 -30.50
CA GLY A 116 6.48 13.36 -29.08
C GLY A 116 5.19 13.58 -28.29
N SER A 117 4.08 13.88 -28.96
CA SER A 117 2.77 14.11 -28.31
C SER A 117 2.21 12.87 -27.63
N LEU A 118 2.61 11.67 -28.07
CA LEU A 118 2.23 10.40 -27.46
C LEU A 118 2.75 10.25 -26.03
N ALA A 119 3.76 11.04 -25.63
CA ALA A 119 4.31 11.01 -24.28
C ALA A 119 3.63 12.01 -23.33
N PHE A 120 2.75 12.88 -23.81
CA PHE A 120 2.15 13.95 -22.98
C PHE A 120 1.30 13.41 -21.82
N PRO A 121 0.57 12.28 -21.96
CA PRO A 121 -0.15 11.71 -20.82
C PRO A 121 0.74 11.10 -19.74
N LEU A 122 2.01 10.81 -20.02
CA LEU A 122 2.89 10.12 -19.08
C LEU A 122 3.01 10.79 -17.70
N PRO A 123 3.31 12.11 -17.58
CA PRO A 123 3.42 12.74 -16.27
C PRO A 123 2.10 12.70 -15.48
N ALA A 124 0.96 12.87 -16.17
CA ALA A 124 -0.35 12.80 -15.54
C ALA A 124 -0.70 11.37 -15.08
N LEU A 125 -0.34 10.35 -15.88
CA LEU A 125 -0.48 8.94 -15.50
C LEU A 125 0.43 8.59 -14.31
N ILE A 126 1.65 9.12 -14.24
CA ILE A 126 2.54 8.94 -13.07
C ILE A 126 1.92 9.59 -11.84
N TRP A 127 1.33 10.78 -11.97
CA TRP A 127 0.64 11.43 -10.86
C TRP A 127 -0.55 10.60 -10.37
N CYS A 128 -1.33 10.03 -11.30
CA CYS A 128 -2.39 9.07 -10.98
C CYS A 128 -1.82 7.83 -10.26
N ALA A 129 -0.69 7.30 -10.72
CA ALA A 129 -0.06 6.10 -10.16
C ALA A 129 0.35 6.24 -8.68
N VAL A 130 0.78 7.44 -8.26
CA VAL A 130 1.18 7.72 -6.88
C VAL A 130 -0.02 7.98 -5.97
N ARG A 131 -1.12 8.51 -6.51
CA ARG A 131 -2.31 8.92 -5.73
C ARG A 131 -3.39 7.85 -5.67
N TYR A 132 -3.59 7.08 -6.72
CA TYR A 132 -4.66 6.11 -6.84
C TYR A 132 -4.17 4.69 -6.59
N THR A 133 -5.11 3.76 -6.45
CA THR A 133 -4.79 2.36 -6.29
C THR A 133 -4.26 1.76 -7.59
N PRO A 134 -3.53 0.62 -7.55
CA PRO A 134 -3.06 -0.06 -8.75
C PRO A 134 -4.18 -0.42 -9.74
N GLN A 135 -5.37 -0.75 -9.25
CA GLN A 135 -6.54 -1.07 -10.09
C GLN A 135 -6.98 0.15 -10.91
N VAL A 136 -7.13 1.30 -10.25
CA VAL A 136 -7.54 2.56 -10.91
C VAL A 136 -6.46 3.00 -11.89
N THR A 137 -5.19 2.91 -11.50
CA THR A 137 -4.08 3.26 -12.39
C THR A 137 -4.03 2.36 -13.62
N CYS A 138 -4.17 1.03 -13.46
CA CYS A 138 -4.20 0.12 -14.60
C CYS A 138 -5.39 0.39 -15.54
N LEU A 139 -6.56 0.75 -14.98
CA LEU A 139 -7.72 1.14 -15.79
C LEU A 139 -7.47 2.45 -16.55
N LEU A 140 -6.95 3.49 -15.89
CA LEU A 140 -6.64 4.77 -16.53
C LEU A 140 -5.58 4.62 -17.62
N THR A 141 -4.52 3.85 -17.37
CA THR A 141 -3.49 3.54 -18.37
C THR A 141 -4.06 2.76 -19.54
N PHE A 142 -4.91 1.75 -19.30
CA PHE A 142 -5.58 0.99 -20.36
C PHE A 142 -6.44 1.90 -21.24
N VAL A 143 -7.32 2.70 -20.63
CA VAL A 143 -8.21 3.62 -21.35
C VAL A 143 -7.41 4.65 -22.14
N THR A 144 -6.39 5.26 -21.52
CA THR A 144 -5.55 6.27 -22.18
C THR A 144 -4.81 5.68 -23.38
N GLY A 145 -4.14 4.53 -23.21
CA GLY A 145 -3.42 3.88 -24.30
C GLY A 145 -4.35 3.40 -25.42
N ALA A 146 -5.54 2.88 -25.09
CA ALA A 146 -6.53 2.50 -26.10
C ALA A 146 -7.02 3.71 -26.89
N VAL A 147 -7.29 4.83 -26.21
CA VAL A 147 -7.68 6.10 -26.85
C VAL A 147 -6.57 6.60 -27.77
N GLU A 148 -5.32 6.62 -27.32
CA GLU A 148 -4.18 7.05 -28.15
C GLU A 148 -4.01 6.17 -29.39
N VAL A 149 -4.09 4.84 -29.25
CA VAL A 149 -4.01 3.92 -30.40
C VAL A 149 -5.12 4.22 -31.41
N VAL A 150 -6.35 4.44 -30.95
CA VAL A 150 -7.49 4.78 -31.82
C VAL A 150 -7.30 6.16 -32.47
N LEU A 151 -6.81 7.15 -31.74
CA LEU A 151 -6.56 8.49 -32.26
C LEU A 151 -5.46 8.50 -33.33
N VAL A 152 -4.38 7.74 -33.12
CA VAL A 152 -3.32 7.56 -34.12
C VAL A 152 -3.84 6.80 -35.34
N ALA A 153 -4.60 5.72 -35.15
CA ALA A 153 -5.14 4.91 -36.25
C ALA A 153 -6.11 5.69 -37.15
N ASN A 154 -6.82 6.68 -36.60
CA ASN A 154 -7.72 7.56 -37.36
C ASN A 154 -7.03 8.86 -37.82
N SER A 155 -5.71 8.98 -37.68
CA SER A 155 -4.93 10.17 -38.05
C SER A 155 -5.41 11.46 -37.36
N VAL A 156 -6.01 11.35 -36.17
CA VAL A 156 -6.39 12.50 -35.34
C VAL A 156 -5.18 13.08 -34.63
N ILE A 157 -4.25 12.22 -34.19
CA ILE A 157 -2.90 12.63 -33.80
C ILE A 157 -2.00 12.48 -35.02
N ASP A 158 -1.66 13.60 -35.64
CA ASP A 158 -0.80 13.59 -36.83
C ASP A 158 0.67 13.44 -36.42
N ILE A 159 1.24 12.25 -36.64
CA ILE A 159 2.65 11.94 -36.34
C ILE A 159 3.56 12.31 -37.52
N SER A 160 3.02 12.41 -38.73
CA SER A 160 3.77 12.72 -39.94
C SER A 160 2.95 13.61 -40.88
N VAL A 161 3.29 14.89 -40.88
CA VAL A 161 2.61 15.93 -41.65
C VAL A 161 2.56 15.55 -43.13
N GLY A 162 1.34 15.30 -43.64
CA GLY A 162 1.07 15.27 -45.08
C GLY A 162 1.24 13.93 -45.81
N SER A 163 1.35 12.79 -45.12
CA SER A 163 1.34 11.46 -45.77
C SER A 163 0.49 10.45 -44.98
N PRO A 164 -0.28 9.56 -45.65
CA PRO A 164 -0.95 8.45 -44.96
C PRO A 164 0.06 7.58 -44.22
N PHE A 165 -0.34 7.04 -43.07
CA PHE A 165 0.55 6.24 -42.22
C PHE A 165 1.10 5.03 -42.97
N SER A 166 2.43 4.95 -42.98
CA SER A 166 3.15 3.74 -43.40
C SER A 166 3.17 2.72 -42.25
N ILE A 167 3.21 1.43 -42.58
CA ILE A 167 3.29 0.32 -41.60
C ILE A 167 4.37 0.56 -40.51
N PRO A 168 5.59 1.08 -40.82
CA PRO A 168 6.60 1.36 -39.80
C PRO A 168 6.20 2.42 -38.77
N GLN A 169 5.38 3.41 -39.14
CA GLN A 169 4.97 4.47 -38.22
C GLN A 169 3.91 3.98 -37.22
N MET A 170 2.98 3.13 -37.66
CA MET A 170 2.01 2.47 -36.76
C MET A 170 2.71 1.53 -35.77
N PHE A 171 3.72 0.80 -36.23
CA PHE A 171 4.61 0.00 -35.37
C PHE A 171 5.25 0.86 -34.29
N SER A 172 5.90 1.97 -34.68
CA SER A 172 6.58 2.87 -33.74
C SER A 172 5.62 3.51 -32.74
N ALA A 173 4.43 3.94 -33.17
CA ALA A 173 3.43 4.52 -32.29
C ALA A 173 2.91 3.51 -31.26
N ARG A 174 2.53 2.30 -31.69
CA ARG A 174 2.10 1.22 -30.79
C ARG A 174 3.18 0.86 -29.78
N LEU A 175 4.44 0.80 -30.20
CA LEU A 175 5.57 0.50 -29.32
C LEU A 175 5.82 1.65 -28.31
N GLY A 176 5.72 2.90 -28.75
CA GLY A 176 5.82 4.09 -27.89
C GLY A 176 4.74 4.10 -26.80
N ILE A 177 3.48 3.89 -27.19
CA ILE A 177 2.34 3.82 -26.25
C ILE A 177 2.52 2.64 -25.27
N ALA A 178 2.92 1.46 -25.79
CA ALA A 178 3.16 0.28 -24.96
C ALA A 178 4.25 0.53 -23.91
N THR A 179 5.38 1.11 -24.33
CA THR A 179 6.49 1.43 -23.42
C THR A 179 6.14 2.52 -22.41
N MET A 180 5.40 3.54 -22.83
CA MET A 180 4.88 4.57 -21.93
C MET A 180 3.97 3.98 -20.84
N ALA A 181 3.08 3.05 -21.21
CA ALA A 181 2.12 2.43 -20.30
C ALA A 181 2.79 1.65 -19.15
N ILE A 182 4.01 1.14 -19.35
CA ILE A 182 4.75 0.39 -18.33
C ILE A 182 5.08 1.29 -17.13
N CYS A 183 5.50 2.53 -17.37
CA CYS A 183 5.96 3.46 -16.34
C CYS A 183 4.93 3.69 -15.20
N PRO A 184 3.69 4.16 -15.46
CA PRO A 184 2.72 4.38 -14.40
C PRO A 184 2.31 3.09 -13.70
N ILE A 185 2.26 1.96 -14.42
CA ILE A 185 1.96 0.65 -13.83
C ILE A 185 3.06 0.28 -12.82
N MET A 186 4.33 0.33 -13.22
CA MET A 186 5.47 0.05 -12.33
C MET A 186 5.49 0.97 -11.11
N VAL A 187 5.25 2.27 -11.30
CA VAL A 187 5.20 3.25 -10.20
C VAL A 187 4.09 2.88 -9.21
N SER A 188 2.89 2.59 -9.70
CA SER A 188 1.75 2.27 -8.82
C SER A 188 1.98 1.00 -8.00
N PHE A 189 2.50 -0.06 -8.63
CA PHE A 189 2.85 -1.29 -7.91
C PHE A 189 4.01 -1.08 -6.92
N SER A 190 4.98 -0.21 -7.24
CA SER A 190 6.09 0.13 -6.34
C SER A 190 5.64 0.90 -5.12
N VAL A 191 4.81 1.93 -5.31
CA VAL A 191 4.23 2.70 -4.20
C VAL A 191 3.35 1.80 -3.33
N ALA A 192 2.54 0.93 -3.92
CA ALA A 192 1.74 -0.04 -3.17
C ALA A 192 2.60 -1.00 -2.33
N ALA A 193 3.70 -1.51 -2.90
CA ALA A 193 4.66 -2.37 -2.20
C ALA A 193 5.32 -1.63 -1.03
N ILE A 194 5.83 -0.42 -1.26
CA ILE A 194 6.46 0.43 -0.24
C ILE A 194 5.48 0.70 0.90
N ASN A 195 4.25 1.11 0.59
CA ASN A 195 3.22 1.37 1.60
C ASN A 195 2.89 0.11 2.42
N SER A 196 2.87 -1.06 1.78
CA SER A 196 2.63 -2.33 2.46
C SER A 196 3.78 -2.70 3.40
N LEU A 197 5.03 -2.47 2.97
CA LEU A 197 6.22 -2.70 3.79
C LEU A 197 6.31 -1.72 4.95
N MET A 198 6.07 -0.42 4.71
CA MET A 198 5.99 0.60 5.75
C MET A 198 4.94 0.24 6.80
N LYS A 199 3.77 -0.27 6.37
CA LYS A 199 2.75 -0.78 7.28
C LYS A 199 3.25 -1.98 8.09
N GLN A 200 3.97 -2.93 7.47
CA GLN A 200 4.54 -4.07 8.19
C GLN A 200 5.63 -3.66 9.19
N VAL A 201 6.46 -2.67 8.85
CA VAL A 201 7.44 -2.10 9.78
C VAL A 201 6.73 -1.43 10.95
N ALA A 202 5.68 -0.65 10.69
CA ALA A 202 4.87 -0.04 11.73
C ALA A 202 4.20 -1.09 12.65
N LEU A 203 3.70 -2.19 12.09
CA LEU A 203 3.09 -3.30 12.84
C LEU A 203 4.13 -4.14 13.60
N ARG A 204 5.37 -4.27 13.13
CA ARG A 204 6.42 -5.01 13.85
C ARG A 204 6.90 -4.33 15.13
N ALA A 205 6.47 -3.09 15.37
CA ALA A 205 6.70 -2.39 16.63
C ALA A 205 5.46 -2.43 17.54
N ASP A 206 4.63 -3.47 17.51
CA ASP A 206 3.45 -3.56 18.39
C ASP A 206 3.82 -3.60 19.87
N PHE A 207 5.02 -4.08 20.22
CA PHE A 207 5.50 -4.17 21.59
C PHE A 207 6.77 -3.33 21.78
N ASP A 208 6.88 -2.71 22.95
CA ASP A 208 8.10 -2.02 23.38
C ASP A 208 9.20 -3.03 23.72
N PHE A 209 10.39 -2.84 23.16
CA PHE A 209 11.48 -3.81 23.28
C PHE A 209 11.95 -4.02 24.73
N LEU A 210 11.99 -2.97 25.55
CA LEU A 210 12.48 -3.05 26.93
C LEU A 210 11.45 -3.68 27.88
N THR A 211 10.19 -3.29 27.71
CA THR A 211 9.13 -3.59 28.68
C THR A 211 8.21 -4.73 28.26
N GLN A 212 8.23 -5.10 26.97
CA GLN A 212 7.41 -6.18 26.38
C GLN A 212 5.89 -5.99 26.52
N VAL A 213 5.45 -4.78 26.91
CA VAL A 213 4.05 -4.34 26.78
C VAL A 213 3.85 -3.67 25.43
N TYR A 214 2.62 -3.29 25.09
CA TYR A 214 2.37 -2.63 23.81
C TYR A 214 3.23 -1.36 23.67
N SER A 215 3.70 -1.06 22.47
CA SER A 215 4.20 0.28 22.18
C SER A 215 3.03 1.24 22.06
N ARG A 216 3.31 2.55 22.02
CA ARG A 216 2.32 3.57 21.65
C ARG A 216 1.55 3.18 20.39
N SER A 217 2.24 2.78 19.32
CA SER A 217 1.62 2.39 18.05
C SER A 217 0.79 1.11 18.19
N GLY A 218 1.31 0.12 18.92
CA GLY A 218 0.62 -1.13 19.18
C GLY A 218 -0.69 -0.94 19.95
N LEU A 219 -0.71 -0.02 20.93
CA LEU A 219 -1.95 0.34 21.63
C LEU A 219 -2.99 0.94 20.69
N TYR A 220 -2.61 1.88 19.82
CA TYR A 220 -3.53 2.49 18.86
C TYR A 220 -4.15 1.46 17.91
N GLU A 221 -3.36 0.49 17.43
CA GLU A 221 -3.89 -0.58 16.57
C GLU A 221 -4.79 -1.55 17.36
N ALA A 222 -4.38 -1.94 18.57
CA ALA A 222 -5.18 -2.81 19.44
C ALA A 222 -6.55 -2.17 19.77
N LEU A 223 -6.57 -0.85 20.04
CA LEU A 223 -7.81 -0.09 20.29
C LEU A 223 -8.77 -0.05 19.09
N LYS A 224 -8.31 -0.30 17.85
CA LYS A 224 -9.19 -0.40 16.68
C LYS A 224 -9.96 -1.73 16.61
N SER A 225 -9.56 -2.73 17.40
CA SER A 225 -10.16 -4.06 17.40
C SER A 225 -11.68 -4.01 17.65
N PRO A 226 -12.49 -4.78 16.90
CA PRO A 226 -13.94 -4.87 17.12
C PRO A 226 -14.32 -5.33 18.54
N SER A 227 -13.46 -6.11 19.20
CA SER A 227 -13.70 -6.64 20.56
C SER A 227 -13.87 -5.53 21.60
N LEU A 228 -13.13 -4.43 21.45
CA LEU A 228 -13.21 -3.25 22.33
C LEU A 228 -14.35 -2.31 21.96
N LYS A 229 -14.99 -2.49 20.80
CA LYS A 229 -16.15 -1.69 20.37
C LYS A 229 -17.48 -2.25 20.85
N GLN A 230 -17.50 -3.50 21.32
CA GLN A 230 -18.70 -4.14 21.86
C GLN A 230 -18.95 -3.78 23.33
N THR A 231 -17.99 -3.12 23.99
CA THR A 231 -18.05 -2.79 25.41
C THR A 231 -18.77 -1.45 25.60
N GLN A 232 -19.61 -1.30 26.63
CA GLN A 232 -20.39 -0.08 26.82
C GLN A 232 -19.52 1.14 27.21
N HIS A 233 -18.46 0.90 27.98
CA HIS A 233 -17.50 1.92 28.36
C HIS A 233 -16.06 1.45 28.12
N LEU A 234 -15.19 2.40 27.78
CA LEU A 234 -13.75 2.22 27.71
C LEU A 234 -13.10 3.27 28.61
N THR A 235 -12.33 2.81 29.59
CA THR A 235 -11.51 3.69 30.43
C THR A 235 -10.07 3.64 29.94
N VAL A 236 -9.48 4.80 29.74
CA VAL A 236 -8.07 5.00 29.40
C VAL A 236 -7.41 5.73 30.57
N MET A 237 -6.23 5.24 30.96
CA MET A 237 -5.42 5.78 32.04
C MET A 237 -4.06 6.13 31.48
N LEU A 238 -3.53 7.30 31.82
CA LEU A 238 -2.16 7.71 31.54
C LEU A 238 -1.40 7.72 32.86
N LEU A 239 -0.26 7.05 32.90
CA LEU A 239 0.55 6.81 34.08
C LEU A 239 1.94 7.39 33.87
N ASP A 240 2.46 8.09 34.87
CA ASP A 240 3.81 8.63 34.88
C ASP A 240 4.52 8.21 36.17
N ILE A 241 5.73 7.65 36.06
CA ILE A 241 6.51 7.21 37.23
C ILE A 241 7.11 8.44 37.91
N ASP A 242 6.68 8.71 39.14
CA ASP A 242 7.11 9.90 39.85
C ASP A 242 8.63 9.86 40.11
N TYR A 243 9.29 10.99 39.89
CA TYR A 243 10.73 11.17 40.15
C TYR A 243 11.65 10.18 39.40
N PHE A 244 11.22 9.62 38.26
CA PHE A 244 12.01 8.66 37.49
C PHE A 244 13.41 9.18 37.10
N LYS A 245 13.53 10.45 36.75
CA LYS A 245 14.83 11.09 36.49
C LYS A 245 15.79 10.96 37.68
N SER A 246 15.30 11.16 38.91
CA SER A 246 16.13 11.02 40.11
C SER A 246 16.62 9.58 40.31
N ILE A 247 15.87 8.57 39.87
CA ILE A 247 16.31 7.18 39.90
C ILE A 247 17.49 6.99 38.95
N ASN A 248 17.39 7.50 37.71
CA ASN A 248 18.48 7.45 36.75
C ASN A 248 19.72 8.19 37.25
N ASP A 249 19.55 9.39 37.80
CA ASP A 249 20.65 10.22 38.27
C ASP A 249 21.39 9.58 39.46
N ASN A 250 20.68 8.90 40.36
CA ASN A 250 21.25 8.30 41.57
C ASN A 250 21.76 6.86 41.39
N TYR A 251 21.17 6.09 40.46
CA TYR A 251 21.42 4.65 40.34
C TYR A 251 21.83 4.21 38.92
N GLY A 252 21.91 5.14 37.97
CA GLY A 252 22.28 4.89 36.58
C GLY A 252 21.12 4.41 35.70
N HIS A 253 21.30 4.55 34.39
CA HIS A 253 20.28 4.19 33.40
C HIS A 253 19.92 2.70 33.38
N GLU A 254 20.86 1.80 33.71
CA GLU A 254 20.57 0.36 33.81
C GLU A 254 19.53 0.06 34.92
N CYS A 255 19.61 0.79 36.04
CA CYS A 255 18.61 0.70 37.10
C CYS A 255 17.25 1.20 36.61
N GLY A 256 17.22 2.34 35.92
CA GLY A 256 16.01 2.89 35.33
C GLY A 256 15.36 1.94 34.32
N ASP A 257 16.14 1.33 33.45
CA ASP A 257 15.66 0.34 32.48
C ASP A 257 15.04 -0.86 33.18
N LYS A 258 15.68 -1.33 34.26
CA LYS A 258 15.14 -2.43 35.08
C LYS A 258 13.86 -2.03 35.81
N VAL A 259 13.78 -0.80 36.33
CA VAL A 259 12.57 -0.24 36.93
C VAL A 259 11.44 -0.25 35.91
N LEU A 260 11.66 0.23 34.68
CA LEU A 260 10.65 0.25 33.63
C LEU A 260 10.15 -1.16 33.28
N SER A 261 11.03 -2.14 33.12
CA SER A 261 10.63 -3.52 32.83
C SER A 261 9.81 -4.12 33.97
N VAL A 262 10.21 -3.91 35.24
CA VAL A 262 9.49 -4.45 36.40
C VAL A 262 8.14 -3.75 36.60
N PHE A 263 8.12 -2.43 36.45
CA PHE A 263 6.91 -1.61 36.52
C PHE A 263 5.88 -2.08 35.48
N ALA A 264 6.29 -2.26 34.23
CA ALA A 264 5.43 -2.75 33.16
C ALA A 264 4.86 -4.14 33.46
N GLN A 265 5.70 -5.09 33.89
CA GLN A 265 5.26 -6.44 34.29
C GLN A 265 4.29 -6.40 35.47
N HIS A 266 4.51 -5.50 36.43
CA HIS A 266 3.64 -5.35 37.60
C HIS A 266 2.25 -4.84 37.21
N ILE A 267 2.19 -3.79 36.40
CA ILE A 267 0.91 -3.28 35.88
C ILE A 267 0.20 -4.34 35.05
N GLN A 268 0.93 -5.04 34.17
CA GLN A 268 0.36 -6.10 33.36
C GLN A 268 -0.26 -7.22 34.21
N LYS A 269 0.35 -7.58 35.35
CA LYS A 269 -0.25 -8.53 36.31
C LYS A 269 -1.50 -7.98 37.00
N ILE A 270 -1.53 -6.70 37.35
CA ILE A 270 -2.68 -6.07 38.02
C ILE A 270 -3.88 -5.99 37.07
N VAL A 271 -3.63 -5.61 35.81
CA VAL A 271 -4.62 -5.45 34.74
C VAL A 271 -5.09 -6.81 34.22
N GLY A 272 -4.16 -7.74 33.95
CA GLY A 272 -4.42 -9.05 33.40
C GLY A 272 -5.11 -9.00 32.03
N ASP A 273 -5.92 -10.02 31.73
CA ASP A 273 -6.63 -10.15 30.45
C ASP A 273 -7.79 -9.14 30.28
N LYS A 274 -8.04 -8.31 31.29
CA LYS A 274 -9.11 -7.31 31.27
C LYS A 274 -8.75 -6.09 30.45
N GLY A 275 -7.50 -5.88 30.07
CA GLY A 275 -7.10 -4.66 29.39
C GLY A 275 -5.74 -4.73 28.72
N LEU A 276 -5.37 -3.60 28.14
CA LEU A 276 -4.12 -3.40 27.42
C LEU A 276 -3.22 -2.50 28.26
N VAL A 277 -1.94 -2.83 28.31
CA VAL A 277 -0.89 -1.99 28.91
C VAL A 277 0.08 -1.62 27.80
N ALA A 278 0.48 -0.35 27.75
CA ALA A 278 1.41 0.14 26.76
C ALA A 278 2.41 1.14 27.34
N ARG A 279 3.60 1.22 26.75
CA ARG A 279 4.57 2.28 27.02
C ARG A 279 4.44 3.37 25.96
N MET A 280 4.21 4.60 26.41
CA MET A 280 3.98 5.75 25.53
C MET A 280 5.30 6.41 25.09
N GLY A 281 6.32 6.34 25.94
CA GLY A 281 7.68 6.83 25.73
C GLY A 281 8.31 7.23 27.07
N GLY A 282 9.63 7.12 27.22
CA GLY A 282 10.30 7.42 28.50
C GLY A 282 9.74 6.59 29.66
N GLU A 283 9.23 7.26 30.67
CA GLU A 283 8.58 6.75 31.88
C GLU A 283 7.05 6.72 31.83
N GLU A 284 6.46 7.16 30.71
CA GLU A 284 5.00 7.23 30.55
C GLU A 284 4.43 5.89 30.06
N PHE A 285 3.34 5.47 30.70
CA PHE A 285 2.56 4.28 30.35
C PHE A 285 1.09 4.63 30.13
N ALA A 286 0.39 3.82 29.35
CA ALA A 286 -1.04 3.90 29.17
C ALA A 286 -1.69 2.55 29.46
N VAL A 287 -2.86 2.59 30.09
CA VAL A 287 -3.69 1.41 30.35
C VAL A 287 -5.08 1.64 29.77
N ALA A 288 -5.57 0.69 28.97
CA ALA A 288 -6.91 0.74 28.40
C ALA A 288 -7.70 -0.49 28.84
N VAL A 289 -8.81 -0.27 29.55
CA VAL A 289 -9.63 -1.33 30.15
C VAL A 289 -11.10 -1.09 29.79
N PRO A 290 -11.78 -2.06 29.15
CA PRO A 290 -13.22 -2.10 29.10
C PRO A 290 -13.85 -2.09 30.48
N SER A 291 -14.83 -1.22 30.69
CA SER A 291 -15.53 -1.07 31.95
C SER A 291 -17.04 -1.16 31.75
N VAL A 292 -17.76 -1.52 32.81
CA VAL A 292 -19.23 -1.49 32.82
C VAL A 292 -19.72 -0.09 33.15
N ASN A 293 -18.97 0.63 33.99
CA ASN A 293 -19.24 2.01 34.35
C ASN A 293 -17.91 2.78 34.61
N PRO A 294 -17.94 4.13 34.68
CA PRO A 294 -16.73 4.92 34.94
C PRO A 294 -16.06 4.66 36.31
N VAL A 295 -16.82 4.18 37.31
CA VAL A 295 -16.32 3.90 38.66
C VAL A 295 -15.39 2.69 38.65
N ASP A 296 -15.69 1.66 37.85
CA ASP A 296 -14.82 0.49 37.68
C ASP A 296 -13.42 0.89 37.18
N GLY A 297 -13.39 1.86 36.25
CA GLY A 297 -12.16 2.43 35.72
C GLY A 297 -11.33 3.12 36.80
N LEU A 298 -11.97 3.93 37.66
CA LEU A 298 -11.30 4.58 38.79
C LEU A 298 -10.80 3.57 39.82
N LEU A 299 -11.57 2.52 40.12
CA LEU A 299 -11.14 1.45 41.03
C LEU A 299 -9.91 0.71 40.50
N MET A 300 -9.84 0.46 39.19
CA MET A 300 -8.66 -0.13 38.56
C MET A 300 -7.45 0.81 38.64
N ALA A 301 -7.63 2.11 38.39
CA ALA A 301 -6.57 3.10 38.52
C ALA A 301 -6.00 3.12 39.95
N GLU A 302 -6.85 3.15 40.97
CA GLU A 302 -6.41 3.16 42.37
C GLU A 302 -5.75 1.82 42.78
N LYS A 303 -6.23 0.70 42.22
CA LYS A 303 -5.58 -0.60 42.40
C LYS A 303 -4.16 -0.61 41.82
N ILE A 304 -3.96 -0.01 40.64
CA ILE A 304 -2.63 0.12 40.04
C ILE A 304 -1.75 1.03 40.91
N ARG A 305 -2.23 2.22 41.28
CA ARG A 305 -1.47 3.19 42.09
C ARG A 305 -0.98 2.58 43.41
N LYS A 306 -1.88 1.97 44.19
CA LYS A 306 -1.53 1.27 45.44
C LYS A 306 -0.64 0.06 45.19
N GLY A 307 -0.90 -0.67 44.12
CA GLY A 307 -0.09 -1.83 43.74
C GLY A 307 1.37 -1.46 43.50
N VAL A 308 1.62 -0.35 42.79
CA VAL A 308 2.98 0.18 42.56
C VAL A 308 3.62 0.61 43.87
N GLU A 309 2.92 1.41 44.69
CA GLU A 309 3.42 1.93 45.97
C GLU A 309 3.84 0.83 46.95
N LEU A 310 3.09 -0.28 46.99
CA LEU A 310 3.35 -1.40 47.91
C LEU A 310 4.39 -2.41 47.40
N GLN A 311 4.81 -2.32 46.14
CA GLN A 311 5.71 -3.29 45.53
C GLN A 311 7.18 -2.84 45.69
N PRO A 312 7.98 -3.48 46.56
CA PRO A 312 9.39 -3.15 46.69
C PRO A 312 10.16 -3.56 45.43
N PHE A 313 11.08 -2.69 44.99
CA PHE A 313 12.00 -2.93 43.90
C PHE A 313 13.42 -3.06 44.44
N THR A 314 14.06 -4.22 44.24
CA THR A 314 15.43 -4.45 44.72
C THR A 314 16.46 -4.22 43.61
N TRP A 315 17.43 -3.34 43.87
CA TRP A 315 18.58 -3.08 43.00
C TRP A 315 19.88 -3.09 43.80
N GLN A 316 20.82 -3.96 43.45
CA GLN A 316 22.14 -4.07 44.11
C GLN A 316 22.05 -4.04 45.65
N GLN A 317 21.16 -4.87 46.22
CA GLN A 317 20.89 -4.98 47.67
C GLN A 317 20.18 -3.77 48.32
N LYS A 318 19.84 -2.72 47.56
CA LYS A 318 18.97 -1.63 48.02
C LYS A 318 17.52 -1.90 47.63
N THR A 319 16.60 -1.55 48.51
CA THR A 319 15.16 -1.60 48.24
C THR A 319 14.67 -0.19 47.94
N LEU A 320 14.05 0.01 46.78
CA LEU A 320 13.41 1.23 46.34
C LEU A 320 11.88 1.04 46.36
N TYR A 321 11.17 2.11 46.67
CA TYR A 321 9.72 2.18 46.54
C TYR A 321 9.38 3.21 45.48
N LEU A 322 8.49 2.85 44.56
CA LEU A 322 8.10 3.68 43.43
C LEU A 322 6.70 4.22 43.69
N THR A 323 6.43 5.43 43.20
CA THR A 323 5.07 5.97 43.13
C THR A 323 4.73 6.31 41.69
N VAL A 324 3.44 6.44 41.40
CA VAL A 324 2.93 6.73 40.07
C VAL A 324 1.77 7.71 40.16
N SER A 325 1.79 8.71 39.28
CA SER A 325 0.67 9.62 39.05
C SER A 325 -0.19 9.09 37.90
N ILE A 326 -1.53 9.09 38.08
CA ILE A 326 -2.46 8.50 37.10
C ILE A 326 -3.56 9.49 36.71
N GLY A 327 -3.62 9.86 35.44
CA GLY A 327 -4.76 10.55 34.83
C GLY A 327 -5.76 9.56 34.24
N VAL A 328 -7.06 9.76 34.50
CA VAL A 328 -8.13 8.82 34.07
C VAL A 328 -9.14 9.53 33.18
N GLY A 329 -9.48 8.93 32.05
CA GLY A 329 -10.57 9.36 31.17
C GLY A 329 -11.45 8.17 30.79
N SER A 330 -12.77 8.35 30.79
CA SER A 330 -13.72 7.31 30.37
C SER A 330 -14.59 7.80 29.22
N LEU A 331 -14.77 6.95 28.21
CA LEU A 331 -15.63 7.21 27.06
C LEU A 331 -16.79 6.21 27.07
N VAL A 332 -18.01 6.69 26.78
CA VAL A 332 -19.13 5.82 26.40
C VAL A 332 -18.91 5.40 24.96
N ALA A 333 -18.75 4.10 24.70
CA ALA A 333 -18.69 3.62 23.34
C ALA A 333 -20.10 3.73 22.74
N HIS A 334 -20.37 4.82 22.01
CA HIS A 334 -21.64 4.96 21.30
C HIS A 334 -21.80 3.76 20.36
N ARG A 335 -22.82 2.93 20.62
CA ARG A 335 -23.38 2.02 19.61
C ARG A 335 -23.69 2.88 18.41
N THR A 336 -22.89 2.76 17.35
CA THR A 336 -23.32 3.22 16.05
C THR A 336 -24.38 2.22 15.61
N GLU A 337 -25.64 2.51 15.92
CA GLU A 337 -26.76 1.84 15.28
C GLU A 337 -26.57 2.03 13.77
N ARG A 338 -26.25 0.94 13.09
CA ARG A 338 -26.29 0.84 11.63
C ARG A 338 -27.59 0.17 11.25
#